data_AF-A0A8T4R8A8-F1
#
_entry.id   AF-A0A8T4R8A8-F1
#
_cell.length_a   1.000
_cell.length_b   1.000
_cell.length_c   1.000
_cell.angle_alpha   90.00
_cell.angle_beta   90.00
_cell.angle_gamma   90.00
#
_symmetry.space_group_name_H-M   'P 1'
#
loop_
_entity.id
_entity.type
_entity.pdbx_description
1 polymer ?
#
loop_
_entity_poly.entity_id
_entity_poly.type
_entity_poly.pdbx_seq_one_letter_code
_entity_poly.pdbx_strand_id
1 'polypeptide(L)'
;ELSSLEKNNNQLTNFCQRILNKRGNPDPTKTTFLYVITWNLEKIADEYKYLGRCIAAHKNIGKQTLALLSQTNKLLREYYELFYSFDLERLTRLAMNYKQLHQEIESLMTKEDPLPLSYLSHIVLKIADFSPSTVAIQEHK
;
A
#
# COMPACT_ATOMS: atom_id res chain seq x y z
N GLU A 1 14.60 -9.09 -13.36
CA GLU A 1 13.86 -9.67 -12.22
C GLU A 1 12.68 -8.79 -11.78
N LEU A 2 12.88 -7.55 -11.32
CA LEU A 2 11.78 -6.66 -10.88
C LEU A 2 10.67 -6.45 -11.93
N SER A 3 11.04 -6.26 -13.21
CA SER A 3 10.06 -6.11 -14.30
C SER A 3 9.20 -7.35 -14.53
N SER A 4 9.71 -8.55 -14.23
CA SER A 4 8.91 -9.78 -14.35
C SER A 4 7.92 -9.89 -13.21
N LEU A 5 8.33 -9.49 -11.99
CA LEU A 5 7.46 -9.50 -10.82
C LEU A 5 6.33 -8.48 -10.96
N GLU A 6 6.60 -7.29 -11.51
CA GLU A 6 5.55 -6.33 -11.82
C GLU A 6 4.54 -6.89 -12.82
N LYS A 7 5.00 -7.44 -13.95
CA LYS A 7 4.08 -8.07 -14.92
C LYS A 7 3.19 -9.13 -14.26
N ASN A 8 3.74 -9.95 -13.37
CA ASN A 8 2.98 -10.95 -12.63
C ASN A 8 1.96 -10.31 -11.68
N ASN A 9 2.33 -9.23 -10.98
CA ASN A 9 1.41 -8.48 -10.14
C ASN A 9 0.22 -7.94 -10.95
N ASN A 10 0.49 -7.28 -12.08
CA ASN A 10 -0.56 -6.73 -12.94
C ASN A 10 -1.47 -7.84 -13.48
N GLN A 11 -0.92 -8.99 -13.86
CA GLN A 11 -1.71 -10.16 -14.29
C GLN A 11 -2.59 -10.70 -13.16
N LEU A 12 -2.07 -10.78 -11.94
CA LEU A 12 -2.82 -11.21 -10.76
C LEU A 12 -3.96 -10.24 -10.44
N THR A 13 -3.68 -8.93 -10.40
CA THR A 13 -4.67 -7.88 -10.21
C THR A 13 -5.82 -8.00 -11.22
N ASN A 14 -5.47 -8.10 -12.51
CA ASN A 14 -6.45 -8.26 -13.59
C ASN A 14 -7.27 -9.55 -13.44
N PHE A 15 -6.64 -10.65 -13.03
CA PHE A 15 -7.33 -11.91 -12.79
C PHE A 15 -8.34 -11.80 -11.65
N CYS A 16 -7.94 -11.23 -10.50
CA CYS A 16 -8.81 -10.99 -9.35
C CYS A 16 -10.00 -10.09 -9.72
N GLN A 17 -9.75 -8.98 -10.41
CA GLN A 17 -10.79 -8.07 -10.88
C GLN A 17 -11.76 -8.74 -11.86
N ARG A 18 -11.27 -9.59 -12.77
CA ARG A 18 -12.13 -10.36 -13.68
C ARG A 18 -13.01 -11.36 -12.94
N ILE A 19 -12.49 -12.03 -11.92
CA ILE A 19 -13.29 -12.93 -11.08
C ILE A 19 -14.40 -12.14 -10.41
N LEU A 20 -14.06 -11.03 -9.75
CA LEU A 20 -15.03 -10.17 -9.06
C LEU A 20 -16.11 -9.65 -10.03
N ASN A 21 -15.73 -9.20 -11.22
CA ASN A 21 -16.68 -8.68 -12.21
C ASN A 21 -17.58 -9.75 -12.84
N LYS A 22 -17.08 -10.98 -13.02
CA LYS A 22 -17.83 -12.06 -13.71
C LYS A 22 -18.62 -12.95 -12.77
N ARG A 23 -18.10 -13.18 -11.57
CA ARG A 23 -18.67 -14.12 -10.59
C ARG A 23 -19.17 -13.43 -9.33
N GLY A 24 -18.67 -12.23 -9.03
CA GLY A 24 -18.94 -11.56 -7.76
C GLY A 24 -18.29 -12.27 -6.58
N ASN A 25 -18.60 -11.78 -5.38
CA ASN A 25 -18.42 -12.49 -4.12
C ASN A 25 -19.77 -13.12 -3.72
N PRO A 26 -19.79 -14.27 -3.00
CA PRO A 26 -21.04 -14.82 -2.44
C PRO A 26 -21.87 -13.80 -1.65
N ASP A 27 -21.21 -12.84 -1.01
CA ASP A 27 -21.82 -11.62 -0.50
C ASP A 27 -21.65 -10.49 -1.52
N PRO A 28 -22.72 -10.10 -2.26
CA PRO A 28 -22.63 -9.11 -3.32
C PRO A 28 -22.10 -7.75 -2.84
N THR A 29 -22.39 -7.37 -1.59
CA THR A 29 -21.96 -6.07 -1.01
C THR A 29 -20.44 -5.95 -0.95
N LYS A 30 -19.74 -7.07 -0.76
CA LYS A 30 -18.28 -7.14 -0.67
C LYS A 30 -17.58 -7.06 -2.03
N THR A 31 -18.29 -7.33 -3.13
CA THR A 31 -17.68 -7.38 -4.48
C THR A 31 -17.00 -6.07 -4.85
N THR A 32 -17.70 -4.95 -4.67
CA THR A 32 -17.18 -3.61 -5.01
C THR A 32 -16.00 -3.23 -4.14
N PHE A 33 -16.07 -3.48 -2.83
CA PHE A 33 -14.98 -3.17 -1.91
C PHE A 33 -13.73 -4.02 -2.16
N LEU A 34 -13.90 -5.33 -2.43
CA LEU A 34 -12.78 -6.21 -2.79
C LEU A 34 -12.14 -5.79 -4.12
N TYR A 35 -12.94 -5.29 -5.07
CA TYR A 35 -12.42 -4.75 -6.32
C TYR A 35 -11.54 -3.52 -6.06
N VAL A 36 -12.03 -2.59 -5.24
CA VAL A 36 -11.30 -1.36 -4.86
C VAL A 36 -10.03 -1.69 -4.09
N ILE A 37 -10.05 -2.65 -3.16
CA ILE A 37 -8.85 -3.11 -2.44
C ILE A 37 -7.83 -3.69 -3.42
N THR A 38 -8.26 -4.57 -4.33
CA THR A 38 -7.38 -5.16 -5.35
C THR A 38 -6.74 -4.08 -6.22
N TRP A 39 -7.50 -3.06 -6.61
CA TRP A 39 -6.98 -1.92 -7.37
C TRP A 39 -5.98 -1.08 -6.58
N ASN A 40 -6.22 -0.82 -5.29
CA ASN A 40 -5.30 -0.08 -4.44
C ASN A 40 -3.98 -0.85 -4.23
N LEU A 41 -4.02 -2.16 -4.04
CA LEU A 41 -2.83 -3.00 -3.94
C LEU A 41 -1.95 -2.92 -5.19
N GLU A 42 -2.56 -2.90 -6.37
CA GLU A 42 -1.86 -2.64 -7.64
C GLU A 42 -1.20 -1.26 -7.66
N LYS A 43 -1.92 -0.21 -7.23
CA LYS A 43 -1.35 1.14 -7.18
C LYS A 43 -0.17 1.22 -6.19
N ILE A 44 -0.23 0.52 -5.06
CA ILE A 44 0.90 0.41 -4.12
C ILE A 44 2.10 -0.29 -4.79
N ALA A 45 1.86 -1.41 -5.47
CA ALA A 45 2.91 -2.15 -6.18
C ALA A 45 3.57 -1.30 -7.28
N ASP A 46 2.80 -0.48 -8.00
CA ASP A 46 3.31 0.48 -8.98
C ASP A 46 4.30 1.49 -8.35
N GLU A 47 3.97 2.04 -7.19
CA GLU A 47 4.88 2.95 -6.47
C GLU A 47 6.16 2.23 -6.01
N TYR A 48 6.07 0.98 -5.53
CA TYR A 48 7.26 0.18 -5.21
C TYR A 48 8.14 -0.08 -6.43
N LYS A 49 7.55 -0.30 -7.61
CA LYS A 49 8.29 -0.39 -8.87
C LYS A 49 9.06 0.90 -9.14
N TYR A 50 8.42 2.06 -9.01
CA TYR A 50 9.08 3.34 -9.27
C TYR A 50 10.19 3.63 -8.25
N LEU A 51 9.93 3.35 -6.97
CA LEU A 51 10.94 3.43 -5.91
C LEU A 51 12.11 2.49 -6.20
N GLY A 52 11.86 1.25 -6.58
CA GLY A 52 12.90 0.27 -6.92
C GLY A 52 13.76 0.72 -8.11
N ARG A 53 13.15 1.31 -9.14
CA ARG A 53 13.88 1.91 -10.28
C ARG A 53 14.73 3.10 -9.84
N CYS A 54 14.19 3.95 -8.97
CA CYS A 54 14.89 5.10 -8.41
C CYS A 54 16.13 4.64 -7.60
N ILE A 55 15.94 3.71 -6.66
CA ILE A 55 17.03 3.14 -5.86
C ILE A 55 18.07 2.46 -6.76
N ALA A 56 17.66 1.71 -7.78
CA ALA A 56 18.61 1.08 -8.70
C ALA A 56 19.44 2.08 -9.52
N ALA A 57 18.88 3.27 -9.80
CA ALA A 57 19.57 4.34 -10.52
C ALA A 57 20.49 5.17 -9.61
N HIS A 58 20.24 5.24 -8.31
CA HIS A 58 21.03 5.99 -7.34
C HIS A 58 21.97 5.08 -6.55
N LYS A 59 23.28 5.36 -6.58
CA LYS A 59 24.27 4.50 -5.91
C LYS A 59 24.20 4.52 -4.38
N ASN A 60 23.70 5.61 -3.79
CA ASN A 60 23.65 5.78 -2.34
C ASN A 60 22.27 6.33 -1.95
N ILE A 61 21.58 5.59 -1.08
CA ILE A 61 20.35 6.05 -0.41
C ILE A 61 20.70 6.33 1.04
N GLY A 62 20.22 7.45 1.57
CA GLY A 62 20.41 7.86 2.95
C GLY A 62 19.92 6.81 3.94
N LYS A 63 20.62 6.68 5.08
CA LYS A 63 20.21 5.75 6.15
C LYS A 63 18.82 6.07 6.69
N GLN A 64 18.44 7.35 6.73
CA GLN A 64 17.11 7.77 7.18
C GLN A 64 16.04 7.34 6.18
N THR A 65 16.27 7.54 4.88
CA THR A 65 15.39 7.02 3.81
C THR A 65 15.20 5.50 3.89
N LEU A 66 16.26 4.73 4.14
CA LEU A 66 16.16 3.28 4.34
C LEU A 66 15.36 2.90 5.60
N ALA A 67 15.53 3.66 6.68
CA ALA A 67 14.74 3.47 7.90
C ALA A 67 13.25 3.75 7.65
N LEU A 68 12.93 4.82 6.92
CA LEU A 68 11.56 5.14 6.53
C LEU A 68 10.95 4.07 5.61
N LEU A 69 11.71 3.55 4.64
CA LEU A 69 11.27 2.40 3.82
C LEU A 69 10.92 1.19 4.70
N SER A 70 11.73 0.87 5.70
CA SER A 70 11.43 -0.21 6.64
C SER A 70 10.13 0.04 7.42
N GLN A 71 9.89 1.29 7.85
CA GLN A 71 8.66 1.66 8.53
C GLN A 71 7.43 1.59 7.61
N THR A 72 7.55 2.02 6.36
CA THR A 72 6.50 1.90 5.33
C THR A 72 6.14 0.44 5.06
N ASN A 73 7.14 -0.44 4.95
CA ASN A 73 6.92 -1.88 4.79
C ASN A 73 6.19 -2.48 6.01
N LYS A 74 6.58 -2.06 7.22
CA LYS A 74 5.91 -2.47 8.45
C LYS A 74 4.45 -2.01 8.47
N LEU A 75 4.18 -0.77 8.12
CA LEU A 75 2.82 -0.22 8.02
C LEU A 75 1.95 -1.03 7.04
N LEU A 76 2.47 -1.31 5.84
CA LEU A 76 1.78 -2.13 4.85
C LEU A 76 1.44 -3.52 5.40
N ARG A 77 2.39 -4.15 6.11
CA ARG A 77 2.19 -5.45 6.73
C ARG A 77 1.12 -5.42 7.82
N GLU A 78 1.10 -4.40 8.67
CA GLU A 78 0.09 -4.27 9.73
C GLU A 78 -1.31 -4.06 9.15
N TYR A 79 -1.45 -3.32 8.05
CA TYR A 79 -2.72 -3.19 7.32
C TYR A 79 -3.17 -4.49 6.66
N TYR A 80 -2.23 -5.24 6.08
CA TYR A 80 -2.51 -6.58 5.57
C TYR A 80 -3.06 -7.48 6.69
N GLU A 81 -2.45 -7.48 7.87
CA GLU A 81 -2.92 -8.29 9.00
C GLU A 81 -4.29 -7.82 9.52
N LEU A 82 -4.54 -6.51 9.54
CA LEU A 82 -5.84 -5.94 9.90
C LEU A 82 -6.95 -6.43 8.95
N PHE A 83 -6.67 -6.56 7.66
CA PHE A 83 -7.65 -7.07 6.69
C PHE A 83 -8.14 -8.49 7.04
N TYR A 84 -7.24 -9.37 7.47
CA TYR A 84 -7.58 -10.75 7.85
C TYR A 84 -8.09 -10.88 9.28
N SER A 85 -7.65 -10.00 10.19
CA SER A 85 -8.00 -10.00 11.61
C SER A 85 -8.34 -8.58 12.05
N PHE A 86 -9.55 -8.15 11.70
CA PHE A 86 -10.02 -6.80 11.92
C PHE A 86 -10.17 -6.50 13.42
N ASP A 87 -9.65 -5.33 13.81
CA ASP A 87 -9.74 -4.80 15.15
C ASP A 87 -9.75 -3.27 15.08
N LEU A 88 -10.76 -2.66 15.69
CA LEU A 88 -10.98 -1.21 15.56
C LEU A 88 -9.85 -0.41 16.22
N GLU A 89 -9.34 -0.87 17.36
CA GLU A 89 -8.23 -0.20 18.05
C GLU A 89 -6.94 -0.25 17.23
N ARG A 90 -6.64 -1.41 16.61
CA ARG A 90 -5.53 -1.55 15.66
C ARG A 90 -5.70 -0.58 14.49
N LEU A 91 -6.90 -0.45 13.93
CA LEU A 91 -7.15 0.50 12.86
C LEU A 91 -6.89 1.95 13.31
N THR A 92 -7.37 2.35 14.48
CA THR A 92 -7.11 3.70 15.03
C THR A 92 -5.61 3.94 15.23
N ARG A 93 -4.87 2.95 15.75
CA ARG A 93 -3.40 3.05 15.88
C ARG A 93 -2.73 3.19 14.51
N LEU A 94 -3.14 2.41 13.52
CA LEU A 94 -2.61 2.50 12.16
C LEU A 94 -2.92 3.84 11.49
N ALA A 95 -4.10 4.40 11.77
CA ALA A 95 -4.50 5.74 11.33
C ALA A 95 -3.60 6.84 11.90
N MET A 96 -3.09 6.68 13.13
CA MET A 96 -2.11 7.60 13.71
C MET A 96 -0.71 7.36 13.14
N ASN A 97 -0.30 6.10 13.03
CA ASN A 97 1.03 5.72 12.54
C ASN A 97 1.28 6.21 11.11
N TYR A 98 0.32 6.08 10.19
CA TYR A 98 0.53 6.55 8.81
C TYR A 98 0.68 8.07 8.75
N LYS A 99 -0.09 8.83 9.57
CA LYS A 99 0.00 10.30 9.61
C LYS A 99 1.37 10.74 10.11
N GLN A 100 1.84 10.14 11.20
CA GLN A 100 3.16 10.43 11.74
C GLN A 100 4.26 10.08 10.72
N LEU A 101 4.22 8.87 10.15
CA LEU A 101 5.20 8.44 9.16
C LEU A 101 5.22 9.35 7.93
N HIS A 102 4.05 9.78 7.46
CA HIS A 102 3.94 10.71 6.34
C HIS A 102 4.59 12.06 6.64
N GLN A 103 4.33 12.63 7.82
CA GLN A 103 4.94 13.89 8.27
C GLN A 103 6.46 13.77 8.39
N GLU A 104 6.97 12.64 8.90
CA GLU A 104 8.41 12.37 8.97
C GLU A 104 9.04 12.34 7.57
N ILE A 105 8.40 11.65 6.61
CA ILE A 105 8.84 11.63 5.20
C ILE A 105 8.86 13.06 4.61
N GLU A 106 7.80 13.84 4.79
CA GLU A 106 7.70 15.21 4.29
C GLU A 106 8.80 16.12 4.86
N SER A 107 9.11 15.98 6.15
CA SER A 107 10.15 16.76 6.80
C SER A 107 11.55 16.50 6.24
N LEU A 108 11.80 15.31 5.72
CA LEU A 108 13.07 14.89 5.14
C LEU A 108 13.17 15.11 3.63
N MET A 109 12.05 15.22 2.91
CA MET A 109 12.04 15.48 1.46
C MET A 109 12.78 16.78 1.07
N THR A 110 12.84 17.75 1.98
CA THR A 110 13.55 19.03 1.75
C THR A 110 15.06 18.96 2.00
N LYS A 111 15.56 17.84 2.54
CA LYS A 111 16.93 17.71 3.09
C LYS A 111 17.71 16.54 2.53
N GLU A 112 17.04 15.42 2.26
CA GLU A 112 17.62 14.15 1.80
C GLU A 112 17.00 13.73 0.46
N ASP A 113 17.16 12.45 0.09
CA ASP A 113 16.78 11.80 -1.17
C ASP A 113 15.33 12.14 -1.61
N PRO A 114 15.10 13.23 -2.36
CA PRO A 114 13.75 13.78 -2.47
C PRO A 114 12.85 12.88 -3.32
N LEU A 115 13.43 12.22 -4.33
CA LEU A 115 12.71 11.34 -5.23
C LEU A 115 12.31 10.01 -4.57
N PRO A 116 13.21 9.23 -3.92
CA PRO A 116 12.79 8.08 -3.11
C PRO A 116 11.77 8.42 -2.03
N LEU A 117 11.95 9.54 -1.33
CA LEU A 117 11.03 9.98 -0.28
C LEU A 117 9.65 10.35 -0.82
N SER A 118 9.56 10.95 -2.01
CA SER A 118 8.28 11.20 -2.69
C SER A 118 7.52 9.89 -2.99
N TYR A 119 8.20 8.86 -3.50
CA TYR A 119 7.56 7.56 -3.70
C TYR A 119 7.13 6.90 -2.39
N LEU A 120 7.93 7.03 -1.32
CA LEU A 120 7.53 6.54 0.01
C LEU A 120 6.29 7.26 0.54
N SER A 121 6.19 8.58 0.38
CA SER A 121 5.00 9.35 0.75
C SER A 121 3.76 8.84 0.00
N HIS A 122 3.85 8.63 -1.32
CA HIS A 122 2.76 8.08 -2.10
C HIS A 122 2.34 6.68 -1.65
N ILE A 123 3.30 5.81 -1.33
CA ILE A 123 3.02 4.47 -0.78
C ILE A 123 2.23 4.59 0.52
N VAL A 124 2.69 5.42 1.47
CA VAL A 124 2.04 5.61 2.78
C VAL A 124 0.60 6.12 2.63
N LEU A 125 0.37 7.07 1.73
CA LEU A 125 -0.99 7.57 1.46
C LEU A 125 -1.89 6.48 0.87
N LYS A 126 -1.41 5.74 -0.14
CA LYS A 126 -2.18 4.67 -0.78
C LYS A 126 -2.47 3.50 0.16
N ILE A 127 -1.61 3.24 1.14
CA ILE A 127 -1.88 2.25 2.20
C ILE A 127 -3.11 2.67 3.00
N ALA A 128 -3.23 3.95 3.34
CA ALA A 128 -4.37 4.45 4.09
C ALA A 128 -5.67 4.49 3.25
N ASP A 129 -5.59 4.71 1.94
CA ASP A 129 -6.75 4.90 1.05
C ASP A 129 -7.71 3.70 0.99
N PHE A 130 -7.23 2.46 1.21
CA PHE A 130 -8.11 1.28 1.18
C PHE A 130 -8.67 0.89 2.56
N SER A 131 -8.34 1.62 3.63
CA SER A 131 -8.89 1.41 4.98
C SER A 131 -10.42 1.47 5.03
N PRO A 132 -11.09 2.45 4.40
CA PRO A 132 -12.56 2.51 4.41
C PRO A 132 -13.19 1.28 3.76
N SER A 133 -12.60 0.78 2.67
CA SER A 133 -13.06 -0.45 2.02
C SER A 133 -12.85 -1.68 2.92
N THR A 134 -11.78 -1.68 3.71
CA THR A 134 -11.53 -2.75 4.69
C THR A 134 -12.59 -2.74 5.80
N VAL A 135 -12.93 -1.57 6.35
CA VAL A 135 -14.01 -1.44 7.35
C VAL A 135 -15.34 -1.90 6.78
N ALA A 136 -15.70 -1.43 5.58
CA ALA A 136 -16.97 -1.76 4.95
C ALA A 136 -17.17 -3.28 4.73
N ILE A 137 -16.09 -4.03 4.42
CA ILE A 137 -16.17 -5.49 4.27
C ILE A 137 -16.45 -6.19 5.62
N GLN A 138 -16.01 -5.61 6.73
CA GLN A 138 -16.11 -6.22 8.06
C GLN A 138 -17.43 -5.90 8.76
N GLU A 139 -18.06 -4.75 8.47
CA GLU A 139 -19.41 -4.41 8.97
C GLU A 139 -20.51 -5.33 8.40
N HIS A 140 -20.20 -6.11 7.36
CA HIS A 140 -21.07 -7.12 6.75
C HIS A 140 -20.71 -8.57 7.13
N LYS A 141 -20.09 -8.78 8.30
CA LYS A 141 -19.92 -10.11 8.91
C LYS A 141 -20.96 -10.32 10.01
#